data_AF-A0A358QSG5-F1
#
_entry.id   AF-A0A358QSG5-F1
#
_cell.length_a   1.000
_cell.length_b   1.000
_cell.length_c   1.000
_cell.angle_alpha   90.00
_cell.angle_beta   90.00
_cell.angle_gamma   90.00
#
_symmetry.space_group_name_H-M   'P 1'
#
loop_
_entity.id
_entity.type
_entity.pdbx_description
1 polymer ?
#
loop_
_entity_poly.entity_id
_entity_poly.type
_entity_poly.pdbx_seq_one_letter_code
_entity_poly.pdbx_strand_id
1 'polypeptide(L)'
;MKKKIAAMVLGFYLTGAFGVAYASPNSTSNVGQIEDKATSPASTTEDGVQVSIVAIKDTAGVLPDSRFYSIERKIEQLQIAITRSEEKLSAVKAQLATERAAEAVIMSDLGKEELAGRATTEYMEVLASAAEHINNAIEAENEAVQTLDALNEAYRRSEDILKIIKSRSLRKAPGQLLKTH
;
A
#
# COMPACT_ATOMS: atom_id res chain seq x y z
N MET A 1 41.76 30.22 20.40
CA MET A 1 40.36 30.71 20.25
C MET A 1 39.44 29.50 20.18
N LYS A 2 38.59 29.30 21.18
CA LYS A 2 37.72 28.12 21.30
C LYS A 2 36.37 28.43 20.64
N LYS A 3 36.07 27.84 19.49
CA LYS A 3 34.75 27.97 18.84
C LYS A 3 33.83 26.89 19.41
N LYS A 4 32.78 27.30 20.11
CA LYS A 4 31.69 26.41 20.53
C LYS A 4 30.73 26.27 19.35
N ILE A 5 30.55 25.05 18.86
CA ILE A 5 29.52 24.73 17.87
C ILE A 5 28.28 24.33 18.66
N ALA A 6 27.25 25.17 18.61
CA ALA A 6 25.93 24.85 19.14
C ALA A 6 25.25 23.88 18.17
N ALA A 7 25.06 22.63 18.58
CA ALA A 7 24.22 21.68 17.87
C ALA A 7 22.75 22.03 18.14
N MET A 8 22.06 22.53 17.12
CA MET A 8 20.62 22.78 17.17
C MET A 8 19.93 21.47 16.79
N VAL A 9 19.47 20.72 17.79
CA VAL A 9 18.69 19.49 17.62
C VAL A 9 17.30 19.90 17.15
N LEU A 10 17.02 19.69 15.86
CA LEU A 10 15.68 19.84 15.31
C LEU A 10 14.94 18.50 15.51
N GLY A 11 14.24 18.39 16.63
CA GLY A 11 13.38 17.24 16.94
C GLY A 11 12.12 17.28 16.08
N PHE A 12 12.02 16.38 15.10
CA PHE A 12 10.74 16.02 14.51
C PHE A 12 10.13 14.90 15.35
N TYR A 13 9.22 15.29 16.26
CA TYR A 13 8.27 14.36 16.87
C TYR A 13 7.23 13.99 15.80
N LEU A 14 7.31 12.78 15.26
CA LEU A 14 6.22 12.19 14.48
C LEU A 14 5.36 11.35 15.44
N THR A 15 4.51 12.02 16.21
CA THR A 15 3.44 11.38 16.99
C THR A 15 2.11 11.54 16.27
N GLY A 16 1.49 10.42 15.91
CA GLY A 16 0.13 10.34 15.35
C GLY A 16 -0.06 8.97 14.70
N ALA A 17 -0.30 7.91 15.47
CA ALA A 17 -1.63 7.46 15.91
C ALA A 17 -2.53 7.01 14.74
N PHE A 18 -2.41 5.74 14.35
CA PHE A 18 -3.49 5.00 13.70
C PHE A 18 -3.76 3.71 14.47
N GLY A 19 -4.50 3.84 15.57
CA GLY A 19 -5.18 2.71 16.18
C GLY A 19 -6.41 2.38 15.33
N VAL A 20 -6.43 1.22 14.69
CA VAL A 20 -7.65 0.69 14.07
C VAL A 20 -8.41 -0.06 15.17
N ALA A 21 -9.38 0.60 15.78
CA ALA A 21 -10.26 -0.02 16.77
C ALA A 21 -11.19 -1.02 16.05
N TYR A 22 -11.03 -2.31 16.36
CA TYR A 22 -12.02 -3.33 15.99
C TYR A 22 -13.17 -3.30 17.01
N ALA A 23 -14.33 -2.75 16.61
CA ALA A 23 -15.57 -2.90 17.35
C ALA A 23 -16.27 -4.22 16.94
N SER A 24 -16.38 -5.12 17.91
CA SER A 24 -17.13 -6.38 17.87
C SER A 24 -18.65 -6.12 17.87
N PRO A 25 -19.48 -6.95 17.20
CA PRO A 25 -20.93 -6.74 17.16
C PRO A 25 -21.60 -7.41 18.36
N ASN A 26 -22.41 -6.66 19.11
CA ASN A 26 -23.57 -7.23 19.80
C ASN A 26 -24.66 -6.16 19.96
N SER A 27 -25.86 -6.54 19.52
CA SER A 27 -27.09 -5.76 19.47
C SER A 27 -27.58 -5.32 20.86
N THR A 28 -28.24 -4.15 20.95
CA THR A 28 -29.56 -3.94 21.59
C THR A 28 -30.06 -2.52 21.29
N SER A 29 -31.36 -2.39 21.05
CA SER A 29 -32.11 -1.26 20.51
C SER A 29 -32.35 -0.06 21.46
N ASN A 30 -32.51 1.11 20.82
CA ASN A 30 -33.67 2.02 20.87
C ASN A 30 -33.59 3.39 21.60
N VAL A 31 -34.17 4.38 20.90
CA VAL A 31 -34.76 5.69 21.27
C VAL A 31 -33.84 6.92 21.41
N GLY A 32 -34.08 7.94 20.57
CA GLY A 32 -33.63 9.33 20.81
C GLY A 32 -33.44 10.21 19.57
N GLN A 33 -34.55 10.57 18.92
CA GLN A 33 -34.71 11.47 17.77
C GLN A 33 -34.39 12.94 18.10
N ILE A 34 -33.57 13.66 17.30
CA ILE A 34 -33.74 15.10 16.94
C ILE A 34 -33.14 15.38 15.54
N GLU A 35 -33.96 16.06 14.74
CA GLU A 35 -33.85 16.59 13.37
C GLU A 35 -32.67 17.60 13.20
N ASP A 36 -32.16 18.01 12.05
CA ASP A 36 -32.76 18.16 10.73
C ASP A 36 -31.69 18.50 9.65
N LYS A 37 -32.10 18.40 8.37
CA LYS A 37 -31.59 19.14 7.19
C LYS A 37 -30.44 18.55 6.35
N ALA A 38 -30.79 17.75 5.34
CA ALA A 38 -30.73 18.14 3.91
C ALA A 38 -30.78 16.92 2.94
N THR A 39 -31.82 16.93 2.10
CA THR A 39 -32.16 16.05 0.99
C THR A 39 -31.07 15.90 -0.10
N SER A 40 -30.71 14.66 -0.45
CA SER A 40 -30.54 14.19 -1.84
C SER A 40 -30.38 12.65 -1.93
N PRO A 41 -30.68 12.05 -3.09
CA PRO A 41 -31.48 10.83 -3.16
C PRO A 41 -30.69 9.51 -3.11
N ALA A 42 -31.45 8.46 -2.80
CA ALA A 42 -31.15 7.05 -2.89
C ALA A 42 -30.00 6.66 -3.84
N SER A 43 -29.02 5.93 -3.29
CA SER A 43 -28.23 4.98 -4.07
C SER A 43 -28.61 3.59 -3.62
N THR A 44 -29.38 2.94 -4.48
CA THR A 44 -29.74 1.53 -4.43
C THR A 44 -28.47 0.68 -4.37
N THR A 45 -28.49 -0.27 -3.45
CA THR A 45 -27.58 -1.39 -3.31
C THR A 45 -27.44 -2.19 -4.62
N GLU A 46 -26.22 -2.22 -5.17
CA GLU A 46 -25.63 -3.35 -5.89
C GLU A 46 -24.17 -3.49 -5.37
N ASP A 47 -23.99 -4.12 -4.21
CA ASP A 47 -23.66 -5.54 -4.04
C ASP A 47 -22.22 -5.92 -4.51
N GLY A 48 -21.25 -5.77 -3.59
CA GLY A 48 -20.16 -6.75 -3.40
C GLY A 48 -18.76 -6.50 -3.98
N VAL A 49 -18.53 -5.64 -4.99
CA VAL A 49 -17.23 -5.65 -5.73
C VAL A 49 -16.45 -4.31 -5.75
N GLN A 50 -17.07 -3.18 -5.39
CA GLN A 50 -16.40 -1.88 -5.44
C GLN A 50 -15.43 -1.62 -4.26
N VAL A 51 -15.52 -2.41 -3.18
CA VAL A 51 -14.76 -2.17 -1.94
C VAL A 51 -13.27 -2.55 -2.06
N SER A 52 -12.86 -3.40 -3.03
CA SER A 52 -11.47 -3.89 -3.11
C SER A 52 -10.53 -3.08 -4.01
N ILE A 53 -11.00 -2.48 -5.11
CA ILE A 53 -10.13 -1.67 -6.00
C ILE A 53 -9.86 -0.30 -5.40
N VAL A 54 -10.80 0.27 -4.65
CA VAL A 54 -10.59 1.54 -3.97
C VAL A 54 -9.42 1.41 -2.99
N ALA A 55 -9.43 0.37 -2.14
CA ALA A 55 -8.32 0.09 -1.22
C ALA A 55 -6.97 -0.18 -1.94
N ILE A 56 -6.99 -0.82 -3.11
CA ILE A 56 -5.78 -1.05 -3.92
C ILE A 56 -5.30 0.26 -4.55
N LYS A 57 -6.20 1.14 -5.00
CA LYS A 57 -5.85 2.47 -5.52
C LYS A 57 -5.25 3.37 -4.46
N ASP A 58 -5.74 3.28 -3.22
CA ASP A 58 -5.18 4.03 -2.10
C ASP A 58 -3.79 3.50 -1.70
N THR A 59 -3.49 2.24 -2.02
CA THR A 59 -2.17 1.63 -1.81
C THR A 59 -1.21 1.90 -2.97
N ALA A 60 -1.72 2.06 -4.19
CA ALA A 60 -0.91 2.36 -5.35
C ALA A 60 -0.37 3.80 -5.27
N GLY A 61 0.89 3.96 -5.65
CA GLY A 61 1.46 5.27 -5.87
C GLY A 61 0.94 5.90 -7.17
N VAL A 62 1.73 6.82 -7.72
CA VAL A 62 1.46 7.35 -9.06
C VAL A 62 1.59 6.21 -10.07
N LEU A 63 0.56 5.96 -10.88
CA LEU A 63 0.57 4.85 -11.83
C LEU A 63 1.64 5.00 -12.94
N PRO A 64 2.19 3.89 -13.49
CA PRO A 64 3.22 3.91 -14.52
C PRO A 64 2.89 4.67 -15.82
N ASP A 65 1.60 4.84 -16.13
CA ASP A 65 1.10 5.56 -17.30
C ASP A 65 0.82 7.05 -17.04
N SER A 66 0.96 7.50 -15.78
CA SER A 66 0.77 8.88 -15.39
C SER A 66 1.93 9.77 -15.84
N ARG A 67 1.61 11.02 -16.21
CA ARG A 67 2.61 12.05 -16.51
C ARG A 67 3.55 12.33 -15.34
N PHE A 68 3.08 12.11 -14.10
CA PHE A 68 3.85 12.38 -12.89
C PHE A 68 4.68 11.19 -12.41
N TYR A 69 4.60 10.03 -13.08
CA TYR A 69 5.31 8.82 -12.66
C TYR A 69 6.82 9.04 -12.56
N SER A 70 7.41 9.68 -13.57
CA SER A 70 8.84 9.99 -13.59
C SER A 70 9.29 10.95 -12.48
N ILE A 71 8.37 11.71 -11.87
CA ILE A 71 8.65 12.58 -10.73
C ILE A 71 8.62 11.75 -9.45
N GLU A 72 7.59 10.91 -9.27
CA GLU A 72 7.47 9.99 -8.15
C GLU A 72 8.73 9.13 -8.02
N ARG A 73 9.17 8.48 -9.11
CA ARG A 73 10.38 7.65 -9.13
C ARG A 73 11.65 8.40 -8.70
N LYS A 74 11.75 9.71 -8.96
CA LYS A 74 12.89 10.52 -8.51
C LYS A 74 12.82 10.85 -7.03
N ILE A 75 11.61 11.09 -6.51
CA ILE A 75 11.38 11.33 -5.08
C ILE A 75 11.70 10.05 -4.30
N GLU A 76 11.27 8.88 -4.77
CA GLU A 76 11.60 7.59 -4.18
C GLU A 76 13.11 7.32 -4.16
N GLN A 77 13.80 7.59 -5.28
CA GLN A 77 15.25 7.47 -5.35
C GLN A 77 15.96 8.40 -4.36
N LEU A 78 15.45 9.63 -4.20
CA LEU A 78 15.96 10.56 -3.19
C LEU A 78 15.71 10.02 -1.77
N GLN A 79 14.53 9.49 -1.49
CA GLN A 79 14.19 8.90 -0.19
C GLN A 79 15.11 7.73 0.14
N ILE A 80 15.36 6.83 -0.82
CA ILE A 80 16.33 5.75 -0.72
C ILE A 80 17.73 6.31 -0.43
N ALA A 81 18.18 7.30 -1.20
CA ALA A 81 19.54 7.85 -1.09
C ALA A 81 19.80 8.57 0.25
N ILE A 82 18.80 9.21 0.85
CA ILE A 82 18.94 9.87 2.15
C ILE A 82 18.74 8.94 3.35
N THR A 83 18.19 7.73 3.12
CA THR A 83 17.94 6.75 4.18
C THR A 83 19.21 5.99 4.50
N ARG A 84 19.77 6.26 5.68
CA ARG A 84 21.12 5.81 6.04
C ARG A 84 21.19 4.47 6.78
N SER A 85 20.14 4.09 7.50
CA SER A 85 20.14 2.82 8.23
C SER A 85 19.56 1.72 7.35
N GLU A 86 20.23 0.56 7.36
CA GLU A 86 19.78 -0.66 6.67
C GLU A 86 18.33 -0.99 7.03
N GLU A 87 17.99 -0.88 8.31
CA GLU A 87 16.64 -1.08 8.81
C GLU A 87 15.61 -0.15 8.13
N LYS A 88 15.83 1.18 8.18
CA LYS A 88 14.88 2.12 7.58
C LYS A 88 14.83 1.98 6.07
N LEU A 89 15.96 1.64 5.46
CA LEU A 89 16.04 1.43 4.02
C LEU A 89 15.24 0.20 3.60
N SER A 90 15.27 -0.88 4.39
CA SER A 90 14.41 -2.04 4.22
C SER A 90 12.94 -1.65 4.30
N ALA A 91 12.53 -0.90 5.34
CA ALA A 91 11.14 -0.45 5.51
C ALA A 91 10.64 0.39 4.31
N VAL A 92 11.44 1.36 3.87
CA VAL A 92 11.12 2.19 2.69
C VAL A 92 10.96 1.31 1.46
N LYS A 93 11.89 0.39 1.20
CA LYS A 93 11.81 -0.51 0.05
C LYS A 93 10.61 -1.45 0.13
N ALA A 94 10.28 -1.97 1.31
CA ALA A 94 9.10 -2.82 1.51
C ALA A 94 7.79 -2.08 1.19
N GLN A 95 7.69 -0.80 1.56
CA GLN A 95 6.56 0.05 1.16
C GLN A 95 6.50 0.22 -0.37
N LEU A 96 7.61 0.60 -1.00
CA LEU A 96 7.66 0.76 -2.46
C LEU A 96 7.31 -0.53 -3.19
N ALA A 97 7.75 -1.70 -2.70
CA ALA A 97 7.36 -2.99 -3.24
C ALA A 97 5.83 -3.16 -3.19
N THR A 98 5.19 -2.80 -2.07
CA THR A 98 3.73 -2.86 -1.93
C THR A 98 3.03 -1.95 -2.94
N GLU A 99 3.55 -0.74 -3.18
CA GLU A 99 3.05 0.19 -4.20
C GLU A 99 3.18 -0.40 -5.62
N ARG A 100 4.35 -0.95 -5.97
CA ARG A 100 4.59 -1.60 -7.27
C ARG A 100 3.66 -2.79 -7.49
N ALA A 101 3.39 -3.58 -6.45
CA ALA A 101 2.40 -4.65 -6.52
C ALA A 101 1.01 -4.07 -6.85
N ALA A 102 0.54 -3.05 -6.11
CA ALA A 102 -0.74 -2.40 -6.36
C ALA A 102 -0.83 -1.74 -7.76
N GLU A 103 0.26 -1.19 -8.28
CA GLU A 103 0.34 -0.69 -9.66
C GLU A 103 0.23 -1.80 -10.69
N ALA A 104 0.94 -2.91 -10.51
CA ALA A 104 0.86 -4.06 -11.40
C ALA A 104 -0.58 -4.56 -11.54
N VAL A 105 -1.27 -4.60 -10.40
CA VAL A 105 -2.69 -4.92 -10.31
C VAL A 105 -3.55 -3.97 -11.13
N ILE A 106 -3.42 -2.66 -10.90
CA ILE A 106 -4.25 -1.66 -11.58
C ILE A 106 -3.96 -1.67 -13.08
N MET A 107 -2.69 -1.80 -13.48
CA MET A 107 -2.31 -1.91 -14.88
C MET A 107 -2.90 -3.16 -15.55
N SER A 108 -2.92 -4.30 -14.86
CA SER A 108 -3.56 -5.52 -15.36
C SER A 108 -5.07 -5.36 -15.50
N ASP A 109 -5.75 -4.73 -14.52
CA ASP A 109 -7.19 -4.45 -14.59
C ASP A 109 -7.54 -3.49 -15.75
N LEU A 110 -6.63 -2.58 -16.09
CA LEU A 110 -6.73 -1.68 -17.24
C LEU A 110 -6.32 -2.34 -18.58
N GLY A 111 -5.96 -3.63 -18.58
CA GLY A 111 -5.51 -4.37 -19.78
C GLY A 111 -4.14 -3.94 -20.31
N LYS A 112 -3.32 -3.30 -19.48
CA LYS A 112 -1.98 -2.80 -19.81
C LYS A 112 -0.93 -3.81 -19.38
N GLU A 113 -0.95 -4.98 -20.00
CA GLU A 113 -0.13 -6.15 -19.58
C GLU A 113 1.38 -5.86 -19.54
N GLU A 114 1.91 -5.06 -20.46
CA GLU A 114 3.34 -4.70 -20.47
C GLU A 114 3.71 -3.85 -19.24
N LEU A 115 2.87 -2.89 -18.88
CA LEU A 115 3.07 -2.03 -17.70
C LEU A 115 2.86 -2.83 -16.41
N ALA A 116 1.89 -3.75 -16.40
CA ALA A 116 1.66 -4.67 -15.30
C ALA A 116 2.86 -5.59 -15.08
N GLY A 117 3.41 -6.16 -16.14
CA GLY A 117 4.61 -6.98 -16.12
C GLY A 117 5.82 -6.21 -15.58
N ARG A 118 6.04 -4.99 -16.06
CA ARG A 118 7.10 -4.11 -15.54
C ARG A 118 6.96 -3.83 -14.05
N ALA A 119 5.78 -3.40 -13.60
CA ALA A 119 5.53 -3.14 -12.18
C ALA A 119 5.69 -4.41 -11.32
N THR A 120 5.36 -5.59 -11.85
CA THR A 120 5.58 -6.88 -11.17
C THR A 120 7.07 -7.18 -11.00
N THR A 121 7.87 -6.99 -12.05
CA THR A 121 9.33 -7.16 -11.98
C THR A 121 9.93 -6.21 -10.95
N GLU A 122 9.53 -4.93 -11.00
CA GLU A 122 10.02 -3.92 -10.04
C GLU A 122 9.61 -4.26 -8.60
N TYR A 123 8.39 -4.77 -8.38
CA TYR A 123 7.97 -5.31 -7.07
C TYR A 123 8.94 -6.38 -6.55
N MET A 124 9.26 -7.38 -7.39
CA MET A 124 10.14 -8.48 -6.99
C MET A 124 11.55 -8.00 -6.65
N GLU A 125 12.11 -7.12 -7.48
CA GLU A 125 13.45 -6.55 -7.28
C GLU A 125 13.53 -5.71 -6.00
N VAL A 126 12.55 -4.82 -5.80
CA VAL A 126 12.52 -3.93 -4.63
C VAL A 126 12.28 -4.74 -3.34
N LEU A 127 11.41 -5.75 -3.38
CA LEU A 127 11.16 -6.62 -2.22
C LEU A 127 12.39 -7.47 -1.86
N ALA A 128 13.07 -8.04 -2.85
CA ALA A 128 14.30 -8.79 -2.63
C ALA A 128 15.37 -7.90 -1.99
N SER A 129 15.49 -6.66 -2.48
CA SER A 129 16.41 -5.69 -1.88
C SER A 129 15.98 -5.26 -0.46
N ALA A 130 14.69 -5.13 -0.19
CA ALA A 130 14.20 -4.90 1.17
C ALA A 130 14.60 -6.04 2.12
N ALA A 131 14.48 -7.29 1.67
CA ALA A 131 14.89 -8.48 2.42
C ALA A 131 16.41 -8.54 2.67
N GLU A 132 17.23 -8.11 1.70
CA GLU A 132 18.68 -7.99 1.87
C GLU A 132 19.04 -6.98 2.98
N HIS A 133 18.45 -5.79 2.94
CA HIS A 133 18.73 -4.75 3.93
C HIS A 133 18.27 -5.12 5.35
N ILE A 134 17.18 -5.89 5.51
CA ILE A 134 16.82 -6.36 6.86
C ILE A 134 17.82 -7.39 7.38
N ASN A 135 18.35 -8.27 6.53
CA ASN A 135 19.38 -9.22 6.93
C ASN A 135 20.64 -8.49 7.38
N ASN A 136 21.08 -7.48 6.63
CA ASN A 136 22.22 -6.63 7.02
C ASN A 136 21.96 -5.91 8.35
N ALA A 137 20.73 -5.43 8.59
CA ALA A 137 20.37 -4.77 9.85
C ALA A 137 20.45 -5.74 11.05
N ILE A 138 19.99 -6.98 10.87
CA ILE A 138 20.08 -8.05 11.89
C ILE A 138 21.54 -8.38 12.19
N GLU A 139 22.35 -8.58 11.15
CA GLU A 139 23.79 -8.88 11.30
C GLU A 139 24.56 -7.76 12.00
N ALA A 140 24.15 -6.52 11.79
CA ALA A 140 24.75 -5.35 12.43
C ALA A 140 24.21 -5.06 13.85
N GLU A 141 23.39 -5.95 14.43
CA GLU A 141 22.70 -5.78 15.73
C GLU A 141 21.91 -4.46 15.84
N ASN A 142 21.48 -3.88 14.72
CA ASN A 142 20.55 -2.76 14.73
C ASN A 142 19.15 -3.28 15.09
N GLU A 143 18.23 -2.42 15.56
CA GLU A 143 16.87 -2.74 16.04
C GLU A 143 15.94 -3.37 14.96
N ALA A 144 16.32 -4.48 14.34
CA ALA A 144 15.66 -5.06 13.17
C ALA A 144 14.28 -5.68 13.42
N VAL A 145 13.86 -5.82 14.68
CA VAL A 145 12.63 -6.54 15.04
C VAL A 145 11.39 -5.85 14.48
N GLN A 146 11.27 -4.52 14.64
CA GLN A 146 10.09 -3.78 14.13
C GLN A 146 10.02 -3.77 12.61
N THR A 147 11.17 -3.79 11.95
CA THR A 147 11.24 -3.73 10.49
C THR A 147 11.03 -5.10 9.85
N LEU A 148 11.36 -6.19 10.54
CA LEU A 148 10.99 -7.53 10.11
C LEU A 148 9.45 -7.68 10.06
N ASP A 149 8.73 -7.09 11.01
CA ASP A 149 7.27 -7.04 10.99
C ASP A 149 6.75 -6.22 9.80
N ALA A 150 7.34 -5.06 9.51
CA ALA A 150 6.98 -4.24 8.35
C ALA A 150 7.22 -4.96 7.02
N LEU A 151 8.34 -5.68 6.89
CA LEU A 151 8.65 -6.47 5.70
C LEU A 151 7.64 -7.62 5.53
N ASN A 152 7.31 -8.33 6.61
CA ASN A 152 6.29 -9.37 6.60
C ASN A 152 4.91 -8.80 6.27
N GLU A 153 4.56 -7.62 6.78
CA GLU A 153 3.31 -6.95 6.46
C GLU A 153 3.24 -6.57 4.97
N ALA A 154 4.33 -6.02 4.40
CA ALA A 154 4.42 -5.72 2.97
C ALA A 154 4.27 -6.98 2.11
N TYR A 155 4.90 -8.09 2.51
CA TYR A 155 4.73 -9.39 1.84
C TYR A 155 3.27 -9.87 1.89
N ARG A 156 2.64 -9.82 3.07
CA ARG A 156 1.23 -10.22 3.23
C ARG A 156 0.28 -9.33 2.44
N ARG A 157 0.46 -8.00 2.50
CA ARG A 157 -0.33 -7.04 1.71
C ARG A 157 -0.20 -7.32 0.22
N SER A 158 1.01 -7.50 -0.30
CA SER A 158 1.22 -7.78 -1.72
C SER A 158 0.57 -9.11 -2.15
N GLU A 159 0.68 -10.16 -1.33
CA GLU A 159 -0.03 -11.44 -1.54
C GLU A 159 -1.56 -11.27 -1.57
N ASP A 160 -2.13 -10.51 -0.64
CA ASP A 160 -3.57 -10.25 -0.58
C ASP A 160 -4.04 -9.44 -1.79
N ILE A 161 -3.26 -8.42 -2.17
CA ILE A 161 -3.47 -7.62 -3.38
C ILE A 161 -3.53 -8.53 -4.60
N LEU A 162 -2.54 -9.42 -4.80
CA LEU A 162 -2.50 -10.34 -5.94
C LEU A 162 -3.65 -11.37 -5.92
N LYS A 163 -4.01 -11.90 -4.75
CA LYS A 163 -5.14 -12.85 -4.59
C LYS A 163 -6.48 -12.22 -4.94
N ILE A 164 -6.71 -10.96 -4.56
CA ILE A 164 -7.94 -10.23 -4.88
C ILE A 164 -8.17 -10.24 -6.40
N ILE A 165 -7.14 -10.04 -7.23
CA ILE A 165 -7.33 -10.04 -8.69
C ILE A 165 -7.41 -11.42 -9.26
N LYS A 166 -6.62 -12.39 -8.78
CA LYS A 166 -6.77 -13.78 -9.23
C LYS A 166 -8.22 -14.24 -9.04
N SER A 167 -8.83 -13.92 -7.90
CA SER A 167 -10.25 -14.22 -7.63
C SER A 167 -11.23 -13.45 -8.53
N ARG A 168 -10.84 -12.28 -9.05
CA ARG A 168 -11.65 -11.44 -9.94
C ARG A 168 -11.54 -11.88 -11.40
N SER A 169 -10.33 -12.17 -11.87
CA SER A 169 -10.04 -12.76 -13.17
C SER A 169 -10.77 -14.10 -13.35
N LEU A 170 -10.73 -14.95 -12.31
CA LEU A 170 -11.47 -16.22 -12.30
C LEU A 170 -13.00 -16.04 -12.23
N ARG A 171 -13.51 -14.95 -11.65
CA ARG A 171 -14.94 -14.60 -11.68
C ARG A 171 -15.43 -14.05 -13.02
N LYS A 172 -14.54 -13.49 -13.83
CA LYS A 172 -14.84 -13.12 -15.23
C LYS A 172 -14.94 -14.36 -16.14
N ALA A 173 -14.59 -15.55 -15.66
CA ALA A 173 -14.44 -16.79 -16.44
C ALA A 173 -15.58 -17.84 -16.41
N PRO A 174 -16.73 -17.70 -15.71
CA PRO A 174 -17.87 -18.60 -15.92
C PRO A 174 -19.08 -17.81 -16.45
N GLY A 175 -19.28 -17.76 -17.78
CA GLY A 175 -20.55 -17.22 -18.30
C GLY A 175 -20.65 -16.71 -19.74
N GLN A 176 -19.70 -16.95 -20.66
CA GLN A 176 -19.98 -16.80 -22.10
C GLN A 176 -20.12 -18.16 -22.80
N LEU A 177 -20.98 -18.99 -22.22
CA LEU A 177 -21.69 -20.06 -22.91
C LEU A 177 -23.12 -20.03 -22.40
N LEU A 178 -23.93 -19.11 -22.94
CA LEU A 178 -25.37 -19.31 -23.02
C LEU A 178 -25.91 -18.52 -24.22
N LYS A 179 -26.35 -19.31 -25.20
CA LYS A 179 -27.13 -18.91 -26.36
C LYS A 179 -28.26 -17.97 -25.93
N THR A 180 -28.46 -16.90 -26.69
CA THR A 180 -29.81 -16.34 -26.88
C THR A 180 -30.04 -16.23 -28.39
N HIS A 181 -31.25 -16.62 -28.76
CA HIS A 181 -31.77 -16.96 -30.09
C HIS A 181 -31.52 -15.94 -31.20
#